data_AF-A0A811T8K5-F1
#
_entry.id   AF-A0A811T8K5-F1
#
_cell.length_a   1.000
_cell.length_b   1.000
_cell.length_c   1.000
_cell.angle_alpha   90.00
_cell.angle_beta   90.00
_cell.angle_gamma   90.00
#
_symmetry.space_group_name_H-M   'P 1'
#
loop_
_entity.id
_entity.type
_entity.pdbx_description
1 polymer ?
#
loop_
_entity_poly.entity_id
_entity_poly.type
_entity_poly.pdbx_seq_one_letter_code
_entity_poly.pdbx_strand_id
1 'polypeptide(L)'
;MKEDIVLRWIVKADNDLKAVKYMMAMEDAPLDVLSFHCQQAVEKYLKAYLTWAGVRVTKTLWRQSNICKYISFCHTTLHQIS
;
A
#
# COMPACT_ATOMS: atom_id res chain seq x y z
N MET A 1 -10.55 15.80 7.30
CA MET A 1 -9.27 15.88 8.04
C MET A 1 -8.24 14.89 7.47
N LYS A 2 -7.00 14.90 7.97
CA LYS A 2 -5.89 14.04 7.48
C LYS A 2 -6.21 12.56 7.70
N GLU A 3 -6.89 12.28 8.81
CA GLU A 3 -7.39 10.98 9.25
C GLU A 3 -8.33 10.35 8.23
N ASP A 4 -9.25 11.12 7.63
CA ASP A 4 -10.16 10.61 6.59
C ASP A 4 -9.40 10.13 5.35
N ILE A 5 -8.30 10.79 5.00
CA ILE A 5 -7.46 10.40 3.85
C ILE A 5 -6.73 9.09 4.17
N VAL A 6 -6.17 8.98 5.38
CA VAL A 6 -5.51 7.76 5.86
C VAL A 6 -6.48 6.58 5.86
N LEU A 7 -7.66 6.75 6.45
CA LEU A 7 -8.70 5.72 6.49
C LEU A 7 -9.14 5.29 5.09
N ARG A 8 -9.31 6.23 4.16
CA ARG A 8 -9.64 5.88 2.76
C ARG A 8 -8.58 5.03 2.09
N TRP A 9 -7.30 5.22 2.40
CA TRP A 9 -6.23 4.36 1.87
C TRP A 9 -6.25 2.97 2.49
N ILE A 10 -6.45 2.88 3.80
CA ILE A 10 -6.58 1.59 4.52
C ILE A 10 -7.75 0.77 3.95
N VAL A 11 -8.94 1.37 3.84
CA VAL A 11 -10.12 0.68 3.29
C VAL A 11 -9.87 0.17 1.87
N LYS A 12 -9.15 0.92 1.04
CA LYS A 12 -8.81 0.47 -0.32
C LYS A 12 -7.80 -0.67 -0.32
N ALA A 13 -6.83 -0.67 0.60
CA ALA A 13 -5.86 -1.76 0.74
C ALA A 13 -6.55 -3.04 1.22
N ASP A 14 -7.46 -2.93 2.20
CA ASP A 14 -8.26 -4.04 2.71
C ASP A 14 -9.11 -4.66 1.59
N ASN A 15 -9.66 -3.84 0.69
CA ASN A 15 -10.43 -4.33 -0.45
C ASN A 15 -9.57 -5.11 -1.45
N ASP A 16 -8.30 -4.76 -1.67
CA ASP A 16 -7.40 -5.57 -2.49
C ASP A 16 -7.13 -6.94 -1.84
N LEU A 17 -6.85 -6.96 -0.53
CA LEU A 17 -6.66 -8.22 0.20
C LEU A 17 -7.93 -9.07 0.22
N LYS A 18 -9.10 -8.44 0.29
CA LYS A 18 -10.40 -9.11 0.19
C LYS A 18 -10.58 -9.73 -1.21
N ALA A 19 -10.18 -9.03 -2.27
CA ALA A 19 -10.20 -9.57 -3.63
C ALA A 19 -9.27 -10.79 -3.77
N VAL A 20 -8.05 -10.72 -3.23
CA VAL A 20 -7.11 -11.85 -3.16
C VAL A 20 -7.75 -13.05 -2.46
N LYS A 21 -8.34 -12.84 -1.28
CA LYS A 21 -9.01 -13.92 -0.52
C LYS A 21 -10.14 -14.59 -1.32
N TYR A 22 -10.93 -13.82 -2.06
CA TYR A 22 -12.01 -14.39 -2.88
C TYR A 22 -11.47 -15.16 -4.10
N MET A 23 -10.46 -14.63 -4.78
CA MET A 23 -9.87 -15.28 -5.95
C MET A 23 -9.09 -16.55 -5.57
N MET A 24 -8.44 -16.59 -4.41
CA MET A 24 -7.75 -17.78 -3.90
C MET A 24 -8.68 -18.98 -3.65
N ALA A 25 -10.00 -18.76 -3.57
CA ALA A 25 -10.97 -19.84 -3.45
C ALA A 25 -11.32 -20.50 -4.81
N MET A 26 -10.81 -19.96 -5.93
CA MET A 26 -11.01 -20.52 -7.27
C MET A 26 -9.96 -21.60 -7.57
N GLU A 27 -10.37 -22.65 -8.28
CA GLU A 27 -9.49 -23.78 -8.64
C GLU A 27 -8.34 -23.37 -9.57
N ASP A 28 -8.58 -22.40 -10.47
CA ASP A 28 -7.59 -21.84 -11.39
C ASP A 28 -7.41 -20.32 -11.15
N ALA A 29 -6.97 -19.98 -9.94
CA ALA A 29 -6.80 -18.59 -9.55
C ALA A 29 -5.64 -17.92 -10.33
N PRO A 30 -5.89 -16.81 -11.05
CA PRO A 30 -4.85 -16.15 -11.84
C PRO A 30 -3.78 -15.52 -10.95
N LEU A 31 -2.61 -16.15 -10.86
CA LEU A 31 -1.52 -15.78 -9.95
C LEU A 31 -0.98 -14.36 -10.20
N ASP A 32 -0.97 -13.91 -11.44
CA ASP A 32 -0.58 -12.56 -11.85
C ASP A 32 -1.54 -11.51 -11.29
N VAL A 33 -2.85 -11.78 -11.33
CA VAL A 33 -3.89 -10.93 -10.76
C VAL A 33 -3.82 -10.93 -9.23
N LEU A 34 -3.62 -12.09 -8.59
CA LEU A 34 -3.41 -12.17 -7.14
C LEU A 34 -2.21 -11.32 -6.70
N SER A 35 -1.09 -11.48 -7.40
CA SER A 35 0.16 -10.74 -7.13
C SER A 35 -0.02 -9.23 -7.32
N PHE A 36 -0.75 -8.82 -8.35
CA PHE A 36 -1.09 -7.42 -8.59
C PHE A 36 -1.90 -6.82 -7.43
N HIS A 37 -2.92 -7.52 -6.92
CA HIS A 37 -3.70 -7.02 -5.79
C HIS A 37 -2.89 -6.99 -4.49
N CYS A 38 -2.02 -7.99 -4.23
CA CYS A 38 -1.10 -7.95 -3.09
C CYS A 38 -0.17 -6.72 -3.16
N GLN A 39 0.41 -6.43 -4.33
CA GLN A 39 1.24 -5.25 -4.53
C GLN A 39 0.45 -3.96 -4.27
N GLN A 40 -0.77 -3.86 -4.82
CA GLN A 40 -1.64 -2.70 -4.64
C GLN A 40 -2.01 -2.48 -3.16
N ALA A 41 -2.26 -3.55 -2.40
CA ALA A 41 -2.53 -3.46 -0.97
C ALA A 41 -1.35 -2.83 -0.23
N VAL A 42 -0.12 -3.32 -0.46
CA VAL A 42 1.11 -2.78 0.13
C VAL A 42 1.29 -1.30 -0.20
N GLU A 43 1.11 -0.91 -1.47
CA GLU A 43 1.22 0.49 -1.88
C GLU A 43 0.20 1.39 -1.15
N LYS A 44 -1.03 0.92 -0.97
CA LYS A 44 -2.10 1.70 -0.34
C LYS A 44 -1.88 1.82 1.17
N TYR A 45 -1.44 0.77 1.85
CA TYR A 45 -1.04 0.89 3.26
C TYR A 45 0.14 1.84 3.43
N LEU A 46 1.14 1.77 2.55
CA LEU A 46 2.26 2.70 2.57
C LEU A 46 1.80 4.15 2.33
N LYS A 47 0.86 4.40 1.41
CA LYS A 47 0.23 5.72 1.23
C LYS A 47 -0.45 6.19 2.50
N ALA A 48 -1.19 5.31 3.18
CA ALA A 48 -1.85 5.62 4.43
C ALA A 48 -0.82 6.04 5.49
N TYR A 49 0.24 5.26 5.66
CA TYR A 49 1.33 5.55 6.59
C TYR A 49 2.05 6.86 6.29
N LEU A 50 2.48 7.09 5.04
CA LEU A 50 3.16 8.32 4.64
C LEU A 50 2.24 9.55 4.81
N THR A 51 0.96 9.40 4.47
CA THR A 51 -0.04 10.45 4.70
C THR A 51 -0.15 10.74 6.20
N TRP A 52 -0.25 9.72 7.05
CA TRP A 52 -0.30 9.86 8.50
C TRP A 52 0.98 10.52 9.05
N ALA A 53 2.16 10.17 8.52
CA ALA A 53 3.44 10.78 8.86
C ALA A 53 3.60 12.22 8.34
N GLY A 54 2.64 12.74 7.56
CA GLY A 54 2.70 14.10 7.00
C GLY A 54 3.61 14.24 5.78
N VAL A 55 4.09 13.13 5.23
CA VAL A 55 4.91 13.12 4.01
C VAL A 55 4.01 13.36 2.81
N ARG A 56 4.33 14.38 2.00
CA ARG A 56 3.55 14.66 0.79
C ARG A 56 3.81 13.61 -0.28
N VAL A 57 2.71 12.98 -0.65
CA VAL A 57 2.67 11.89 -1.60
C VAL A 57 2.34 12.46 -2.99
N THR A 58 3.33 12.66 -3.88
CA THR A 58 3.11 13.25 -5.23
C THR A 58 2.85 12.18 -6.30
N LYS A 59 1.98 12.47 -7.28
CA LYS A 59 1.57 11.53 -8.35
C LYS A 59 2.74 10.92 -9.13
N THR A 60 3.82 11.66 -9.35
CA THR A 60 4.99 11.21 -10.12
C THR A 60 5.78 10.10 -9.42
N LEU A 61 5.64 9.98 -8.10
CA LEU A 61 6.38 9.01 -7.30
C LEU A 61 5.71 7.62 -7.17
N TRP A 62 4.51 7.42 -7.73
CA TRP A 62 3.70 6.18 -7.58
C TRP A 62 3.70 5.26 -8.78
N ARG A 63 4.75 5.34 -9.61
CA ARG A 63 4.97 4.26 -10.56
C ARG A 63 5.17 2.98 -9.74
N GLN A 64 4.42 1.91 -10.05
CA GLN A 64 4.40 0.62 -9.36
C GLN A 64 5.81 0.06 -9.02
N SER A 65 6.85 0.55 -9.69
CA SER A 65 8.25 0.16 -9.58
C SER A 65 9.03 0.71 -8.36
N ASN A 66 8.47 1.56 -7.49
CA ASN A 66 9.26 2.27 -6.46
C ASN A 66 9.05 1.82 -4.99
N ILE A 67 8.31 0.73 -4.72
CA ILE A 67 8.08 0.23 -3.34
C ILE A 67 9.39 0.08 -2.54
N CYS A 68 10.46 -0.44 -3.15
CA CYS A 68 11.75 -0.65 -2.49
C CYS A 68 12.40 0.65 -1.99
N LYS A 69 12.24 1.77 -2.71
CA LYS A 69 12.80 3.07 -2.29
C LYS A 69 12.13 3.61 -1.03
N TYR A 70 10.85 3.30 -0.83
CA TYR A 70 10.10 3.77 0.33
C TYR A 70 10.31 2.93 1.58
N ILE A 71 10.59 1.63 1.45
CA ILE A 71 11.00 0.79 2.60
C ILE A 71 12.29 1.36 3.20
N SER A 72 13.26 1.74 2.36
CA SER A 72 14.49 2.41 2.81
C SER A 72 14.22 3.76 3.48
N PHE A 73 13.32 4.58 2.91
CA PHE A 73 12.91 5.85 3.53
C PHE A 73 12.22 5.65 4.89
N CYS A 74 11.31 4.68 5.02
CA CYS A 74 10.65 4.35 6.28
C CYS A 74 11.65 3.89 7.35
N HIS A 75 12.67 3.14 6.97
CA HIS A 75 13.75 2.74 7.87
C HIS A 75 14.50 3.97 8.42
N THR A 76 14.84 4.95 7.59
CA THR A 76 15.51 6.18 8.04
C THR A 76 14.62 7.04 8.95
N THR A 77 13.32 7.15 8.67
CA THR A 77 12.40 7.94 9.52
C THR A 77 12.17 7.28 10.88
N LEU A 78 12.13 5.95 10.96
CA LEU A 78 11.97 5.23 12.23
C LEU A 78 13.17 5.44 13.18
N HIS A 79 14.39 5.56 12.65
CA HIS A 79 15.60 5.85 13.44
C HIS A 79 15.69 7.29 13.97
N GLN A 80 14.85 8.22 13.49
CA GLN A 80 14.81 9.60 14.01
C GLN A 80 13.75 9.80 15.11
N ILE A 81 12.97 8.75 15.42
CA ILE A 81 11.89 8.78 16.41
C ILE A 81 12.22 7.87 17.63
N SER A 82 13.34 7.15 17.60
CA SER A 82 13.92 6.43 18.76
C SER A 82 15.05 7.22 19.40
#